data_AF-A0A6P0TMY5-F1
#
_entry.id   AF-A0A6P0TMY5-F1
#
_cell.length_a   1.000
_cell.length_b   1.000
_cell.length_c   1.000
_cell.angle_alpha   90.00
_cell.angle_beta   90.00
_cell.angle_gamma   90.00
#
_symmetry.space_group_name_H-M   'P 1'
#
loop_
_entity.id
_entity.type
_entity.pdbx_description
1 polymer ?
#
loop_
_entity_poly.entity_id
_entity_poly.type
_entity_poly.pdbx_seq_one_letter_code
_entity_poly.pdbx_strand_id
1 'polypeptide(L)'
;MITDLTQLQAIALVKGILQRDNAIKTVEHETKGIIVSDRGDRQLDGAIVTLDALSEVVAAVRNQVYVVIGRGIRRSTYIIKALALVV
;
A
#
# COMPACT_ATOMS: atom_id res chain seq x y z
N MET A 1 5.29 25.25 13.02
CA MET A 1 4.12 24.35 13.08
C MET A 1 3.45 24.42 11.72
N ILE A 2 3.33 23.31 11.00
CA ILE A 2 2.57 23.29 9.72
C ILE A 2 1.10 23.22 10.11
N THR A 3 0.35 24.29 9.89
CA THR A 3 -1.08 24.41 10.21
C THR A 3 -1.99 24.18 9.01
N ASP A 4 -1.45 24.27 7.80
CA ASP A 4 -2.17 24.08 6.55
C ASP A 4 -1.41 23.10 5.66
N LEU A 5 -1.98 21.91 5.44
CA LEU A 5 -1.39 20.86 4.62
C LEU A 5 -1.61 21.09 3.12
N THR A 6 -2.52 21.99 2.73
CA THR A 6 -2.87 22.24 1.32
C THR A 6 -1.77 22.97 0.55
N GLN A 7 -0.87 23.65 1.27
CA GLN A 7 0.29 24.33 0.68
C GLN A 7 1.49 23.41 0.43
N LEU A 8 1.42 22.15 0.88
CA LEU A 8 2.48 21.19 0.64
C LEU A 8 2.41 20.71 -0.82
N GLN A 9 3.47 20.98 -1.57
CA GLN A 9 3.68 20.42 -2.91
C GLN A 9 4.21 18.97 -2.81
N ALA A 10 3.55 18.13 -2.01
CA ALA A 10 3.95 16.75 -1.77
C ALA A 10 2.89 15.75 -2.28
N ILE A 11 3.36 14.60 -2.75
CA ILE A 11 2.50 13.48 -3.14
C ILE A 11 2.08 12.74 -1.88
N ALA A 12 0.78 12.75 -1.57
CA ALA A 12 0.22 11.98 -0.46
C ALA A 12 -0.11 10.54 -0.89
N LEU A 13 0.34 9.57 -0.09
CA LEU A 13 0.02 8.15 -0.24
C LEU A 13 -0.69 7.65 1.02
N VAL A 14 -1.68 6.77 0.85
CA VAL A 14 -2.39 6.15 1.99
C VAL A 14 -1.70 4.85 2.37
N LYS A 15 -1.25 4.76 3.63
CA LYS A 15 -0.48 3.62 4.14
C LYS A 15 -1.29 2.75 5.09
N GLY A 16 -1.21 1.44 4.86
CA GLY A 16 -1.86 0.43 5.71
C GLY A 16 -3.03 -0.27 5.02
N ILE A 17 -3.14 -0.17 3.70
CA ILE A 17 -4.18 -0.86 2.94
C ILE A 17 -3.79 -2.33 2.80
N LEU A 18 -4.65 -3.22 3.30
CA LEU A 18 -4.45 -4.68 3.27
C LEU A 18 -5.61 -5.44 2.60
N GLN A 19 -6.66 -4.74 2.18
CA GLN A 19 -7.88 -5.33 1.63
C GLN A 19 -8.32 -4.62 0.35
N ARG A 20 -8.93 -5.38 -0.56
CA ARG A 20 -9.46 -4.88 -1.84
C ARG A 20 -10.38 -3.68 -1.71
N ASP A 21 -11.40 -3.78 -0.87
CA ASP A 21 -12.44 -2.74 -0.79
C ASP A 21 -11.87 -1.41 -0.30
N ASN A 22 -10.90 -1.47 0.61
CA ASN A 22 -10.18 -0.29 1.06
C ASN A 22 -9.31 0.30 -0.05
N ALA A 23 -8.69 -0.55 -0.88
CA ALA A 23 -7.93 -0.08 -2.04
C ALA A 23 -8.82 0.67 -3.05
N ILE A 24 -10.00 0.12 -3.36
CA ILE A 24 -10.99 0.74 -4.26
C ILE A 24 -11.41 2.11 -3.72
N LYS A 25 -11.86 2.17 -2.45
CA LYS A 25 -12.25 3.43 -1.80
C LYS A 25 -11.12 4.46 -1.80
N THR A 26 -9.88 4.02 -1.62
CA THR A 26 -8.74 4.94 -1.63
C THR A 26 -8.55 5.58 -3.02
N VAL A 27 -8.73 4.80 -4.09
CA VAL A 27 -8.70 5.32 -5.47
C VAL A 27 -9.86 6.29 -5.72
N GLU A 28 -11.06 6.00 -5.22
CA GLU A 28 -12.23 6.90 -5.32
C GLU A 28 -11.99 8.27 -4.65
N HIS A 29 -11.11 8.34 -3.66
CA HIS A 29 -10.69 9.58 -3.01
C HIS A 29 -9.53 10.31 -3.73
N GLU A 30 -9.26 9.96 -4.98
CA GLU A 30 -8.27 10.64 -5.84
C GLU A 30 -6.84 10.64 -5.25
N THR A 31 -6.51 9.63 -4.44
CA THR A 31 -5.15 9.48 -3.92
C THR A 31 -4.14 9.31 -5.05
N LYS A 32 -2.89 9.67 -4.81
CA LYS A 32 -1.80 9.38 -5.75
C LYS A 32 -1.24 7.98 -5.60
N GLY A 33 -1.52 7.31 -4.49
CA GLY A 33 -1.13 5.92 -4.33
C GLY A 33 -1.33 5.34 -2.94
N ILE A 34 -1.00 4.05 -2.87
CA ILE A 34 -1.26 3.19 -1.74
C ILE A 34 0.05 2.55 -1.30
N ILE A 35 0.27 2.49 0.01
CA ILE A 35 1.33 1.68 0.61
C ILE A 35 0.68 0.47 1.30
N VAL A 36 0.92 -0.72 0.74
CA VAL A 36 0.49 -2.01 1.33
C VAL A 36 1.41 -2.32 2.51
N SER A 37 0.87 -2.39 3.73
CA SER A 37 1.68 -2.64 4.93
C SER A 37 0.86 -3.04 6.16
N ASP A 38 1.27 -4.11 6.82
CA ASP A 38 0.74 -4.59 8.12
C ASP A 38 1.34 -3.90 9.37
N ARG A 39 2.28 -2.97 9.19
CA ARG A 39 3.10 -2.34 10.24
C ARG A 39 3.88 -3.33 11.15
N GLY A 40 3.98 -4.60 10.76
CA GLY A 40 4.70 -5.68 11.45
C GLY A 40 4.11 -6.02 12.82
N ASP A 41 2.81 -6.26 12.86
CA ASP A 41 2.01 -6.67 14.04
C ASP A 41 1.95 -5.64 15.18
N ARG A 42 2.59 -4.48 15.01
CA ARG A 42 2.62 -3.38 15.99
C ARG A 42 1.31 -2.61 16.08
N GLN A 43 0.34 -2.90 15.20
CA GLN A 43 -0.95 -2.22 15.17
C GLN A 43 -2.11 -3.17 15.40
N LEU A 44 -2.14 -4.28 14.68
CA LEU A 44 -3.15 -5.32 14.82
C LEU A 44 -2.45 -6.67 14.72
N ASP A 45 -2.52 -7.45 15.81
CA ASP A 45 -2.00 -8.81 15.83
C ASP A 45 -2.85 -9.72 14.92
N GLY A 46 -2.20 -10.61 14.18
CA GLY A 46 -2.86 -11.48 13.20
C GLY A 46 -3.39 -10.76 11.95
N ALA A 47 -2.93 -9.54 11.66
CA ALA A 47 -3.24 -8.87 10.40
C ALA A 47 -2.73 -9.66 9.19
N ILE A 48 -3.38 -9.47 8.04
CA ILE A 48 -2.93 -10.06 6.77
C ILE A 48 -1.49 -9.59 6.49
N VAL A 49 -0.61 -10.54 6.18
CA VAL A 49 0.79 -10.25 5.88
C VAL A 49 0.88 -9.37 4.62
N THR A 50 1.76 -8.37 4.65
CA THR A 50 1.94 -7.38 3.58
C THR A 50 2.08 -8.00 2.19
N LEU A 51 2.81 -9.11 2.06
CA LEU A 51 3.04 -9.76 0.76
C LEU A 51 1.79 -10.49 0.25
N ASP A 52 1.00 -11.07 1.15
CA ASP A 52 -0.22 -11.80 0.80
C ASP A 52 -1.33 -10.85 0.33
N ALA A 53 -1.40 -9.66 0.94
CA ALA A 53 -2.34 -8.61 0.54
C ALA A 53 -1.98 -7.94 -0.81
N LEU A 54 -0.72 -8.03 -1.26
CA LEU A 54 -0.22 -7.24 -2.38
C LEU A 54 -0.99 -7.50 -3.68
N SER A 55 -1.15 -8.77 -4.06
CA SER A 55 -1.75 -9.17 -5.34
C SER A 55 -3.19 -8.69 -5.44
N GLU A 56 -3.96 -8.84 -4.35
CA GLU A 56 -5.36 -8.45 -4.29
C GLU A 56 -5.51 -6.92 -4.40
N VAL A 57 -4.66 -6.15 -3.71
CA VAL A 57 -4.66 -4.68 -3.77
C VAL A 57 -4.28 -4.20 -5.18
N VAL A 58 -3.24 -4.76 -5.80
CA VAL A 58 -2.82 -4.37 -7.16
C VAL A 58 -3.93 -4.65 -8.17
N ALA A 59 -4.56 -5.83 -8.09
CA ALA A 59 -5.68 -6.18 -8.97
C ALA A 59 -6.90 -5.26 -8.75
N ALA A 60 -7.11 -4.77 -7.52
CA ALA A 60 -8.19 -3.86 -7.20
C ALA A 60 -8.02 -2.48 -7.84
N VAL A 61 -6.80 -1.92 -7.80
CA VAL A 61 -6.54 -0.55 -8.27
C VAL A 61 -6.41 -0.44 -9.79
N ARG A 62 -6.20 -1.55 -10.51
CA ARG A 62 -6.14 -1.60 -11.99
C ARG A 62 -5.21 -0.55 -12.60
N ASN A 63 -4.01 -0.39 -12.02
CA ASN A 63 -2.99 0.55 -12.48
C ASN A 63 -3.41 2.05 -12.45
N GLN A 64 -4.45 2.41 -11.70
CA GLN A 64 -4.92 3.81 -11.59
C GLN A 64 -4.03 4.68 -10.70
N VAL A 65 -3.36 4.08 -9.71
CA VAL A 65 -2.53 4.77 -8.72
C VAL A 65 -1.25 3.98 -8.45
N TYR A 66 -0.23 4.62 -7.88
CA TYR A 66 0.98 3.91 -7.48
C TYR A 66 0.70 2.92 -6.34
N VAL A 67 1.23 1.70 -6.43
CA VAL A 67 1.22 0.73 -5.33
C VAL A 67 2.64 0.50 -4.87
N VAL A 68 2.87 0.73 -3.59
CA VAL A 68 4.18 0.59 -2.94
C VAL A 68 4.09 -0.46 -1.86
N ILE A 69 5.06 -1.38 -1.82
CA ILE A 69 5.19 -2.33 -0.72
C ILE A 69 5.89 -1.67 0.47
N GLY A 70 5.32 -1.78 1.67
CA GLY A 70 5.82 -1.11 2.86
C GLY A 70 7.02 -1.81 3.50
N ARG A 71 6.75 -2.81 4.35
CA ARG A 71 7.76 -3.53 5.15
C ARG A 71 7.72 -5.02 4.84
N GLY A 72 8.71 -5.77 5.34
CA GLY A 72 8.79 -7.23 5.21
C GLY A 72 9.81 -7.71 4.18
N ILE A 73 10.29 -6.83 3.29
CA ILE A 73 11.43 -7.14 2.42
C ILE A 73 12.71 -7.18 3.26
N ARG A 74 13.40 -8.33 3.25
CA ARG A 74 14.65 -8.58 4.01
C ARG A 74 15.80 -9.11 3.15
N ARG A 75 15.49 -9.62 1.96
CA ARG A 75 16.43 -10.20 0.99
C ARG A 75 15.94 -9.93 -0.42
N SER A 76 16.84 -9.94 -1.40
CA SER A 76 16.53 -9.68 -2.81
C SER A 76 15.43 -10.60 -3.37
N THR A 77 15.39 -11.86 -2.96
CA THR A 77 14.37 -12.82 -3.40
C THR A 77 12.95 -12.41 -3.04
N TYR A 78 12.74 -11.56 -2.02
CA TYR A 78 11.40 -11.09 -1.66
C TYR A 78 10.91 -10.01 -2.63
N ILE A 79 11.82 -9.22 -3.19
CA ILE A 79 11.50 -8.26 -4.25
C ILE A 79 11.03 -9.03 -5.48
N ILE A 80 11.75 -10.10 -5.85
CA ILE A 80 11.39 -10.95 -6.99
C ILE A 80 10.01 -11.58 -6.78
N LYS A 81 9.72 -12.09 -5.57
CA LYS A 81 8.39 -12.62 -5.23
C LYS A 81 7.29 -11.55 -5.33
N ALA A 82 7.53 -10.36 -4.79
CA ALA A 82 6.57 -9.26 -4.85
C ALA A 82 6.28 -8.86 -6.31
N LEU A 83 7.31 -8.77 -7.15
CA LEU A 83 7.14 -8.53 -8.59
C LEU A 83 6.36 -9.66 -9.27
N ALA A 84 6.68 -10.92 -8.98
CA ALA A 84 5.98 -12.07 -9.57
C ALA A 84 4.48 -12.14 -9.20
N LEU A 85 4.07 -11.55 -8.07
CA LEU A 85 2.66 -11.49 -7.64
C LEU A 85 1.83 -10.40 -8.36
N VAL A 86 2.50 -9.48 -9.05
CA VAL A 86 1.86 -8.28 -9.63
C VAL A 86 2.08 -8.14 -11.14
N VAL A 87 2.77 -9.12 -11.74
CA VAL A 87 2.94 -9.28 -13.19
C VAL A 87 1.75 -10.00 -13.79
#